data_AF-A0A316Q9U7-F1
#
_entry.id   AF-A0A316Q9U7-F1
#
_cell.length_a   1.000
_cell.length_b   1.000
_cell.length_c   1.000
_cell.angle_alpha   90.00
_cell.angle_beta   90.00
_cell.angle_gamma   90.00
#
_symmetry.space_group_name_H-M   'P 1'
#
loop_
_entity.id
_entity.type
_entity.pdbx_description
1 polymer ?
#
loop_
_entity_poly.entity_id
_entity_poly.type
_entity_poly.pdbx_seq_one_letter_code
_entity_poly.pdbx_strand_id
1 'polypeptide(L)'
;MDAANQIFIFLVCVLVGVASGVVYELFYILRKLCGDVAGIVFDVLFFLAFAAMSVFAAVLFSFPDFRVYMYLGNVLGLILYLKSVHRIVAFLLKLCYNKARKGIKRRKITKNSKKKEVHPI
;
A
#
# COMPACT_ATOMS: atom_id res chain seq x y z
N MET A 1 -14.78 31.93 -2.93
CA MET A 1 -14.69 30.47 -2.77
C MET A 1 -14.37 30.22 -1.30
N ASP A 2 -15.30 29.62 -0.57
CA ASP A 2 -15.14 29.40 0.87
C ASP A 2 -13.99 28.44 1.15
N ALA A 3 -13.21 28.72 2.20
CA ALA A 3 -12.08 27.88 2.61
C ALA A 3 -12.50 26.42 2.84
N ALA A 4 -13.73 26.20 3.32
CA ALA A 4 -14.31 24.87 3.50
C ALA A 4 -14.41 24.07 2.18
N ASN A 5 -14.84 24.70 1.09
CA ASN A 5 -14.92 24.04 -0.22
C ASN A 5 -13.53 23.69 -0.76
N GLN A 6 -12.54 24.54 -0.53
CA GLN A 6 -11.17 24.27 -0.93
C GLN A 6 -10.58 23.08 -0.17
N ILE A 7 -10.81 22.99 1.14
CA ILE A 7 -10.38 21.85 1.97
C ILE A 7 -11.10 20.58 1.53
N PHE A 8 -12.41 20.63 1.27
CA PHE A 8 -13.18 19.48 0.81
C PHE A 8 -12.63 18.91 -0.51
N ILE A 9 -12.40 19.78 -1.50
CA ILE A 9 -11.80 19.41 -2.80
C ILE A 9 -10.44 18.77 -2.60
N PHE A 10 -9.59 19.37 -1.76
CA PHE A 10 -8.27 18.82 -1.46
C PHE A 10 -8.36 17.43 -0.84
N LEU A 11 -9.29 17.22 0.09
CA LEU A 11 -9.51 15.94 0.76
C LEU A 11 -10.00 14.86 -0.20
N VAL A 12 -10.89 15.22 -1.13
CA VAL A 12 -11.33 14.34 -2.23
C VAL A 12 -10.14 13.95 -3.10
N CYS A 13 -9.27 14.88 -3.50
CA CYS A 13 -8.05 14.56 -4.24
C CYS A 13 -7.11 13.63 -3.45
N VAL A 14 -6.94 13.85 -2.14
CA VAL A 14 -6.16 12.93 -1.30
C VAL A 14 -6.77 11.53 -1.30
N LEU A 15 -8.09 11.39 -1.20
CA LEU A 15 -8.77 10.10 -1.26
C LEU A 15 -8.61 9.41 -2.62
N VAL A 16 -8.70 10.17 -3.72
CA VAL A 16 -8.45 9.66 -5.07
C VAL A 16 -7.00 9.18 -5.21
N GLY A 17 -6.04 9.93 -4.66
CA GLY A 17 -4.65 9.52 -4.56
C GLY A 17 -4.46 8.21 -3.79
N VAL A 18 -5.12 8.04 -2.65
CA VAL A 18 -5.08 6.79 -1.87
C VAL A 18 -5.71 5.63 -2.66
N ALA A 19 -6.88 5.84 -3.27
CA ALA A 19 -7.56 4.83 -4.07
C ALA A 19 -6.71 4.37 -5.27
N SER A 20 -6.01 5.30 -5.90
CA SER A 20 -5.08 4.98 -6.99
C SER A 20 -3.87 4.17 -6.53
N GLY A 21 -3.45 4.29 -5.27
CA GLY A 21 -2.41 3.44 -4.69
C GLY A 21 -2.80 1.96 -4.65
N VAL A 22 -4.09 1.65 -4.42
CA VAL A 22 -4.59 0.27 -4.51
C VAL A 22 -4.50 -0.26 -5.94
N VAL A 23 -4.80 0.59 -6.91
CA VAL A 23 -4.68 0.27 -8.34
C VAL A 23 -3.22 0.03 -8.71
N TYR A 24 -2.28 0.82 -8.16
CA TYR A 24 -0.83 0.63 -8.33
C TYR A 24 -0.38 -0.77 -7.92
N GLU A 25 -0.83 -1.27 -6.76
CA GLU A 25 -0.47 -2.61 -6.29
C GLU A 25 -0.99 -3.71 -7.24
N LEU A 26 -2.18 -3.54 -7.81
CA LEU A 26 -2.72 -4.47 -8.80
C LEU A 26 -1.84 -4.52 -10.06
N PHE A 27 -1.44 -3.35 -10.58
CA PHE A 27 -0.52 -3.25 -11.70
C PHE A 27 0.88 -3.80 -11.38
N TYR A 28 1.36 -3.61 -10.15
CA TYR A 28 2.63 -4.16 -9.68
C TYR A 28 2.61 -5.71 -9.63
N ILE A 29 1.51 -6.31 -9.18
CA ILE A 29 1.34 -7.77 -9.19
C ILE A 29 1.28 -8.29 -10.63
N LEU A 30 0.53 -7.62 -11.53
CA LEU A 30 0.46 -7.98 -12.94
C LEU A 30 1.83 -7.87 -13.63
N ARG A 31 2.61 -6.82 -13.34
CA ARG A 31 4.00 -6.66 -13.79
C ARG A 31 4.86 -7.84 -13.34
N LYS A 32 4.74 -8.26 -12.09
CA LYS A 32 5.49 -9.41 -11.56
C LYS A 32 5.14 -10.72 -12.27
N LEU A 33 3.92 -10.86 -12.78
CA LEU A 33 3.48 -12.04 -13.55
C LEU A 33 3.92 -12.01 -15.01
N CYS A 34 4.01 -10.84 -15.64
CA CYS A 34 4.32 -10.68 -17.07
C CYS A 34 5.82 -10.50 -17.42
N GLY A 35 6.71 -10.34 -16.44
CA GLY A 35 8.16 -10.24 -16.65
C GLY A 35 8.70 -8.82 -16.84
N ASP A 36 10.02 -8.68 -16.85
CA ASP A 36 10.72 -7.40 -16.60
C ASP A 36 10.53 -6.35 -17.71
N VAL A 37 10.38 -6.78 -18.97
CA VAL A 37 10.17 -5.89 -20.13
C VAL A 37 8.80 -5.21 -20.09
N ALA A 38 7.82 -5.82 -19.43
CA ALA A 38 6.48 -5.25 -19.27
C ALA A 38 6.44 -4.12 -18.22
N GLY A 39 7.52 -3.93 -17.45
CA GLY A 39 7.55 -2.98 -16.34
C GLY A 39 7.27 -1.54 -16.74
N ILE A 40 7.92 -1.06 -17.81
CA ILE A 40 7.74 0.30 -18.31
C ILE A 40 6.32 0.50 -18.84
N VAL A 41 5.77 -0.50 -19.54
CA VAL A 41 4.41 -0.45 -20.07
C VAL A 41 3.39 -0.34 -18.94
N PHE A 42 3.56 -1.12 -17.87
CA PHE A 42 2.69 -1.03 -16.70
C PHE A 42 2.86 0.27 -15.91
N ASP A 43 4.07 0.83 -15.83
CA ASP A 43 4.29 2.13 -15.19
C ASP A 43 3.59 3.27 -15.98
N VAL A 44 3.67 3.24 -17.32
CA VAL A 44 2.97 4.19 -18.20
C VAL A 44 1.44 3.99 -18.12
N LEU A 45 0.96 2.75 -18.15
CA LEU A 45 -0.47 2.44 -18.00
C LEU A 45 -1.01 2.91 -16.64
N PHE A 46 -0.24 2.71 -15.57
CA PHE A 46 -0.59 3.18 -14.25
C PHE A 46 -0.67 4.71 -14.21
N PHE A 47 0.32 5.41 -14.77
CA PHE A 47 0.30 6.87 -14.85
C PHE A 47 -0.92 7.39 -15.63
N LEU A 48 -1.26 6.71 -16.73
CA LEU A 48 -2.42 7.05 -17.53
C LEU A 48 -3.73 6.79 -16.76
N ALA A 49 -3.84 5.67 -16.05
CA ALA A 49 -4.98 5.36 -15.20
C ALA A 49 -5.11 6.34 -14.03
N PHE A 50 -4.00 6.73 -13.40
CA PHE A 50 -3.95 7.73 -12.34
C PHE A 50 -4.42 9.10 -12.82
N ALA A 51 -3.96 9.53 -14.00
CA ALA A 51 -4.42 10.75 -14.65
C ALA A 51 -5.93 10.67 -14.97
N ALA A 52 -6.39 9.57 -15.55
CA ALA A 52 -7.80 9.37 -15.86
C ALA A 52 -8.68 9.40 -14.60
N MET A 53 -8.28 8.76 -13.52
CA MET A 53 -8.98 8.79 -12.22
C MET A 53 -9.03 10.21 -11.63
N SER A 54 -7.93 10.95 -11.75
CA SER A 54 -7.85 12.35 -11.28
C SER A 54 -8.78 13.27 -12.07
N VAL A 55 -8.81 13.12 -13.39
CA VAL A 55 -9.70 13.88 -14.28
C VAL A 55 -11.16 13.47 -14.07
N PHE A 56 -11.44 12.18 -13.92
CA PHE A 56 -12.79 11.68 -13.65
C PHE A 56 -13.33 12.23 -12.33
N ALA A 57 -12.52 12.24 -11.28
CA ALA A 57 -12.89 12.88 -10.01
C ALA A 57 -13.14 14.38 -10.18
N ALA A 58 -12.34 15.07 -10.98
CA ALA A 58 -12.53 16.50 -11.25
C ALA A 58 -13.85 16.79 -11.98
N VAL A 59 -14.25 15.93 -12.92
CA VAL A 59 -15.53 16.01 -13.64
C VAL A 59 -16.70 15.71 -12.69
N LEU A 60 -16.61 14.61 -11.91
CA LEU A 60 -17.68 14.22 -10.98
C LEU A 60 -17.97 15.28 -9.92
N PHE A 61 -16.93 15.90 -9.38
CA PHE A 61 -17.06 16.93 -8.34
C PHE A 61 -17.15 18.35 -8.91
N SER A 62 -17.23 18.51 -10.24
CA SER A 62 -17.36 19.80 -10.94
C SER A 62 -16.39 20.84 -10.39
N PHE A 63 -15.10 20.49 -10.38
CA PHE A 63 -14.09 21.33 -9.73
C PHE A 63 -13.99 22.72 -10.39
N PRO A 64 -14.09 23.81 -9.60
CA PRO A 64 -13.90 25.16 -10.11
C PRO A 64 -12.41 25.44 -10.28
N ASP A 65 -12.03 25.88 -11.49
CA ASP A 65 -10.68 26.21 -11.96
C ASP A 65 -9.57 25.20 -11.65
N PHE A 66 -8.69 24.98 -12.63
CA PHE A 66 -7.56 24.09 -12.48
C PHE A 66 -6.55 24.66 -11.46
N ARG A 67 -6.37 24.00 -10.32
CA ARG A 67 -5.51 24.49 -9.23
C ARG A 67 -4.45 23.48 -8.79
N VAL A 68 -3.24 23.99 -8.56
CA VAL A 68 -2.04 23.19 -8.23
C VAL A 68 -2.23 22.31 -6.97
N TYR A 69 -3.03 22.76 -6.00
CA TYR A 69 -3.26 21.98 -4.77
C TYR A 69 -4.02 20.66 -5.02
N MET A 70 -4.78 20.53 -6.11
CA MET A 70 -5.47 19.28 -6.45
C MET A 70 -4.47 18.18 -6.77
N TYR A 71 -3.42 18.51 -7.54
CA TYR A 71 -2.32 17.59 -7.84
C TYR A 71 -1.50 17.26 -6.60
N LEU A 72 -1.22 18.27 -5.76
CA LEU A 72 -0.54 18.03 -4.48
C LEU A 72 -1.36 17.08 -3.60
N GLY A 73 -2.69 17.19 -3.58
CA GLY A 73 -3.58 16.27 -2.88
C GLY A 73 -3.45 14.83 -3.40
N ASN A 74 -3.55 14.64 -4.72
CA ASN A 74 -3.41 13.31 -5.34
C ASN A 74 -2.03 12.68 -5.05
N VAL A 75 -0.94 13.44 -5.21
CA VAL A 75 0.43 12.97 -4.93
C VAL A 75 0.61 12.67 -3.44
N LEU A 76 0.11 13.54 -2.56
CA LEU A 76 0.15 13.33 -1.11
C LEU A 76 -0.62 12.07 -0.71
N GLY A 77 -1.80 11.85 -1.28
CA GLY A 77 -2.60 10.64 -1.08
C GLY A 77 -1.86 9.37 -1.51
N LEU A 78 -1.18 9.41 -2.65
CA LEU A 78 -0.37 8.29 -3.13
C LEU A 78 0.83 8.00 -2.21
N ILE A 79 1.55 9.04 -1.76
CA ILE A 79 2.67 8.91 -0.81
C ILE A 79 2.17 8.37 0.54
N LEU A 80 1.03 8.85 1.02
CA LEU A 80 0.39 8.37 2.25
C LEU A 80 0.05 6.89 2.14
N TYR A 81 -0.46 6.45 0.99
CA TYR A 81 -0.71 5.04 0.72
C TYR A 81 0.58 4.22 0.79
N LEU A 82 1.62 4.57 0.02
CA LEU A 82 2.89 3.84 -0.01
C LEU A 82 3.54 3.73 1.38
N LYS A 83 3.53 4.84 2.14
CA LYS A 83 4.07 4.88 3.51
C LYS A 83 3.24 4.05 4.48
N SER A 84 1.91 4.05 4.34
CA SER A 84 1.01 3.24 5.17
C SER A 84 1.17 1.75 4.88
N VAL A 85 1.26 1.36 3.60
CA VAL A 85 1.53 -0.03 3.20
C VAL A 85 2.83 -0.52 3.80
N HIS A 86 3.92 0.26 3.71
CA HIS A 86 5.20 -0.13 4.31
C HIS A 86 5.09 -0.36 5.84
N ARG A 87 4.33 0.48 6.55
CA ARG A 87 4.07 0.31 7.99
C ARG A 87 3.27 -0.96 8.29
N ILE A 88 2.22 -1.23 7.51
CA ILE A 88 1.39 -2.44 7.65
C ILE A 88 2.25 -3.69 7.40
N VAL A 89 3.05 -3.70 6.33
CA VAL A 89 3.94 -4.81 5.99
C VAL A 89 4.98 -5.04 7.09
N ALA A 90 5.61 -3.98 7.61
CA ALA A 90 6.56 -4.10 8.71
C ALA A 90 5.92 -4.69 9.99
N PHE A 91 4.66 -4.34 10.27
CA PHE A 91 3.91 -4.90 11.37
C PHE A 91 3.63 -6.39 11.18
N LEU A 92 3.16 -6.80 9.99
CA LEU A 92 2.90 -8.21 9.67
C LEU A 92 4.18 -9.05 9.72
N LEU A 93 5.29 -8.54 9.21
CA LEU A 93 6.59 -9.21 9.30
C LEU A 93 7.03 -9.41 10.76
N LYS A 94 6.87 -8.39 11.62
CA LYS A 94 7.15 -8.53 13.05
C LYS A 94 6.25 -9.60 13.70
N LEU A 95 4.97 -9.63 13.35
CA LEU A 95 4.03 -10.64 13.86
C LEU A 95 4.42 -12.05 13.44
N CYS A 96 4.72 -12.25 12.15
CA CYS A 96 5.18 -13.53 11.59
C CYS A 96 6.51 -13.97 12.21
N TYR A 97 7.48 -13.08 12.29
CA TYR A 97 8.78 -13.34 12.92
C TYR A 97 8.62 -13.75 14.39
N ASN A 98 7.78 -13.03 15.15
CA ASN A 98 7.56 -13.33 16.56
C ASN A 98 6.80 -14.66 16.75
N LYS A 99 5.82 -14.99 15.89
CA LYS A 99 5.17 -16.31 15.87
C LYS A 99 6.15 -17.42 15.53
N ALA A 100 6.98 -17.26 14.49
CA ALA A 100 7.99 -18.24 14.09
C ALA A 100 9.01 -18.50 15.21
N ARG A 101 9.53 -17.42 15.83
CA ARG A 101 10.46 -17.53 16.97
C ARG A 101 9.85 -18.28 18.16
N LYS A 102 8.58 -18.02 18.49
CA LYS A 102 7.85 -18.74 19.56
C LYS A 102 7.65 -20.22 19.20
N GLY A 103 7.34 -20.54 17.94
CA GLY A 103 7.20 -21.92 17.45
C GLY A 103 8.52 -22.71 17.52
N ILE A 104 9.64 -22.10 17.13
CA ILE A 104 10.97 -22.72 17.19
C ILE A 104 11.41 -22.94 18.64
N LYS A 105 11.17 -21.97 19.55
CA LYS A 105 11.46 -22.15 20.98
C LYS A 105 10.66 -23.30 21.59
N ARG A 106 9.36 -23.41 21.30
CA ARG A 106 8.52 -24.53 21.78
C ARG A 106 9.03 -25.88 21.29
N ARG A 107 9.36 -26.00 20.00
CA ARG A 107 9.94 -27.23 19.43
C ARG A 107 11.29 -27.61 20.06
N LYS A 108 12.16 -26.63 20.38
CA LYS A 108 13.42 -26.90 21.08
C LYS A 108 13.21 -27.41 22.51
N ILE A 109 12.27 -26.84 23.27
CA ILE A 109 11.98 -27.25 24.65
C ILE A 109 11.41 -28.68 24.68
N THR A 110 10.45 -29.01 23.81
CA THR A 110 9.87 -30.36 23.74
C THR A 110 10.90 -31.43 23.34
N LYS A 111 11.81 -31.12 22.41
CA LYS A 111 12.91 -32.03 22.07
C LYS A 111 13.88 -32.27 23.24
N ASN A 112 14.16 -31.23 24.04
CA ASN A 112 15.07 -31.35 25.17
C ASN A 112 14.44 -32.12 26.34
N SER A 113 13.11 -32.02 26.53
CA SER A 113 12.37 -32.81 27.53
C SER A 113 12.36 -34.29 27.19
N LYS A 114 12.04 -34.66 25.93
CA LYS A 114 12.05 -36.07 25.49
C LYS A 114 13.43 -36.72 25.58
N LYS A 115 14.52 -35.96 25.40
CA LYS A 115 15.88 -36.49 25.55
C LYS A 115 16.23 -36.81 27.02
N LYS A 116 15.64 -36.10 27.99
CA LYS A 116 15.85 -36.35 29.42
C LYS A 116 15.09 -37.57 29.94
N GLU A 117 13.96 -37.93 29.34
CA GLU A 117 13.16 -39.10 29.75
C GLU A 117 13.68 -40.43 29.18
N VAL A 118 14.46 -40.42 28.10
CA VAL A 118 15.00 -41.64 27.46
C VAL A 118 16.35 -42.07 28.05
N HIS A 119 17.01 -41.19 28.80
CA HIS A 119 18.17 -41.54 29.63
C HIS A 119 17.85 -41.28 31.12
N PRO A 120 16.91 -42.03 31.73
CA PRO A 120 16.89 -42.12 33.18
C PRO A 120 18.11 -42.96 33.60
N ILE A 121 18.85 -42.41 34.55
CA ILE A 121 20.05 -43.02 35.17
C ILE A 121 19.63 -44.28 35.93
#